data_AF-A0A2H4U4W9-F1
#
_entry.id   AF-A0A2H4U4W9-F1
#
_cell.length_a   1.000
_cell.length_b   1.000
_cell.length_c   1.000
_cell.angle_alpha   90.00
_cell.angle_beta   90.00
_cell.angle_gamma   90.00
#
_symmetry.space_group_name_H-M   'P 1'
#
loop_
_entity.id
_entity.type
_entity.pdbx_description
1 polymer ?
#
loop_
_entity_poly.entity_id
_entity_poly.type
_entity_poly.pdbx_seq_one_letter_code
_entity_poly.pdbx_strand_id
1 'polypeptide(L)'
;MLKLIAISADFDPVHKGHEKLIKEGRKLADEKQKKLVVYLNKGYSANHSPFFVNFEARRDMALALGADEVKSFEGLHHRLVLSYSVPIRLNKMYEDGATDYITSAHISLDEIKNKAQKFVKQGNFVGMPKNYPNRNEIRWYALNEFLGSPLEYHVIPEFNKEKYSGRKIRKSILDNDMTIPKETRKLLPKTTIEILEDEIAASRIPGERNWAEIYKRMNTYSRGNLEKIAYLNGNTINEIIKRRVYRDPESIWAVFRRANYGPVMTRLAVSAIEEEVTKKEVMDLMKSYEAKGVIPEGQKVQRVIDRAWYVANEGEKGVSAKEANETFRNKNIKVDTPPLNIHAGLNLTKFETKIVSEGLNADLYIDKDNKISVQLKADGKKIKTNLRLPAKEVTYLRYIMDSNFIPTTAHIKKDKKGYKVDITIG
;
A
#
# COMPACT_ATOMS: atom_id res chain seq x y z
N MET A 1 -20.33 21.83 -17.05
CA MET A 1 -19.56 20.59 -16.83
C MET A 1 -20.56 19.45 -16.70
N LEU A 2 -20.46 18.40 -17.53
CA LEU A 2 -21.36 17.24 -17.46
C LEU A 2 -21.10 16.49 -16.15
N LYS A 3 -22.15 16.25 -15.35
CA LYS A 3 -22.06 15.49 -14.10
C LYS A 3 -21.82 14.02 -14.40
N LEU A 4 -21.01 13.34 -13.57
CA LEU A 4 -20.63 11.94 -13.79
C LEU A 4 -21.20 11.01 -12.72
N ILE A 5 -21.50 9.78 -13.13
CA ILE A 5 -21.71 8.63 -12.25
C ILE A 5 -20.46 7.76 -12.32
N ALA A 6 -19.85 7.50 -11.18
CA ALA A 6 -18.61 6.74 -11.10
C ALA A 6 -18.84 5.28 -10.68
N ILE A 7 -18.12 4.36 -11.34
CA ILE A 7 -17.84 3.01 -10.85
C ILE A 7 -16.35 2.93 -10.55
N SER A 8 -15.96 2.23 -9.49
CA SER A 8 -14.55 1.99 -9.16
C SER A 8 -14.29 0.49 -9.06
N ALA A 9 -13.40 -0.05 -9.90
CA ALA A 9 -13.17 -1.49 -9.94
C ALA A 9 -11.77 -1.87 -10.45
N ASP A 10 -11.42 -3.14 -10.24
CA ASP A 10 -10.24 -3.76 -10.88
C ASP A 10 -10.60 -4.37 -12.25
N PHE A 11 -11.81 -4.94 -12.40
CA PHE A 11 -12.33 -5.59 -13.61
C PHE A 11 -11.35 -6.58 -14.26
N ASP A 12 -10.94 -7.60 -13.50
CA ASP A 12 -9.84 -8.48 -13.87
C ASP A 12 -10.23 -9.98 -13.96
N PRO A 13 -10.89 -10.44 -15.04
CA PRO A 13 -11.50 -9.65 -16.11
C PRO A 13 -12.92 -9.18 -15.73
N VAL A 14 -13.57 -8.47 -16.66
CA VAL A 14 -15.01 -8.18 -16.56
C VAL A 14 -15.81 -9.48 -16.62
N HIS A 15 -16.75 -9.69 -15.70
CA HIS A 15 -17.60 -10.88 -15.65
C HIS A 15 -19.06 -10.47 -15.54
N LYS A 16 -20.02 -11.41 -15.65
CA LYS A 16 -21.46 -11.07 -15.67
C LYS A 16 -21.96 -10.30 -14.44
N GLY A 17 -21.33 -10.48 -13.27
CA GLY A 17 -21.58 -9.63 -12.11
C GLY A 17 -21.22 -8.15 -12.34
N HIS A 18 -20.10 -7.87 -13.03
CA HIS A 18 -19.69 -6.51 -13.41
C HIS A 18 -20.57 -5.97 -14.54
N GLU A 19 -20.95 -6.81 -15.51
CA GLU A 19 -21.89 -6.44 -16.58
C GLU A 19 -23.21 -5.90 -16.00
N LYS A 20 -23.78 -6.58 -14.99
CA LYS A 20 -24.96 -6.09 -14.30
C LYS A 20 -24.72 -4.71 -13.68
N LEU A 21 -23.61 -4.52 -12.98
CA LEU A 21 -23.25 -3.23 -12.37
C LEU A 21 -23.13 -2.12 -13.41
N ILE A 22 -22.47 -2.37 -14.55
CA ILE A 22 -22.32 -1.39 -15.62
C ILE A 22 -23.69 -1.06 -16.24
N LYS A 23 -24.54 -2.06 -16.49
CA LYS A 23 -25.89 -1.85 -17.06
C LYS A 23 -26.80 -1.05 -16.14
N GLU A 24 -26.82 -1.35 -14.84
CA GLU A 24 -27.57 -0.54 -13.87
C GLU A 24 -26.99 0.89 -13.75
N GLY A 25 -25.66 1.03 -13.81
CA GLY A 25 -25.00 2.33 -13.85
C GLY A 25 -25.38 3.14 -15.10
N ARG A 26 -25.50 2.49 -16.26
CA ARG A 26 -25.90 3.10 -17.53
C ARG A 26 -27.34 3.59 -17.45
N LYS A 27 -28.24 2.73 -16.97
CA LYS A 27 -29.65 3.09 -16.74
C LYS A 27 -29.76 4.32 -15.84
N LEU A 28 -29.07 4.32 -14.70
CA LEU A 28 -29.05 5.46 -13.78
C LEU A 28 -28.47 6.72 -14.43
N ALA A 29 -27.43 6.57 -15.25
CA ALA A 29 -26.82 7.67 -15.98
C ALA A 29 -27.78 8.26 -17.03
N ASP A 30 -28.56 7.43 -17.73
CA ASP A 30 -29.61 7.89 -18.66
C ASP A 30 -30.74 8.63 -17.93
N GLU A 31 -31.24 8.04 -16.83
CA GLU A 31 -32.29 8.65 -15.98
C GLU A 31 -31.87 10.02 -15.44
N LYS A 32 -30.61 10.15 -15.00
CA LYS A 32 -30.08 11.39 -14.44
C LYS A 32 -29.44 12.32 -15.50
N GLN A 33 -29.44 11.94 -16.79
CA GLN A 33 -28.75 12.65 -17.88
C GLN A 33 -27.27 12.94 -17.57
N LYS A 34 -26.56 11.93 -17.09
CA LYS A 34 -25.15 11.94 -16.69
C LYS A 34 -24.34 10.99 -17.57
N LYS A 35 -23.01 11.14 -17.50
CA LYS A 35 -22.09 10.16 -18.09
C LYS A 35 -21.73 9.07 -17.08
N LEU A 36 -21.71 7.81 -17.51
CA LEU A 36 -21.17 6.69 -16.74
C LEU A 36 -19.67 6.55 -16.99
N VAL A 37 -18.88 6.77 -15.94
CA VAL A 37 -17.41 6.66 -16.00
C VAL A 37 -16.93 5.53 -15.11
N VAL A 38 -16.17 4.60 -15.69
CA VAL A 38 -15.54 3.50 -14.95
C VAL A 38 -14.09 3.87 -14.63
N TYR A 39 -13.73 3.86 -13.37
CA TYR A 39 -12.36 4.08 -12.92
C TYR A 39 -11.68 2.75 -12.64
N LEU A 40 -10.62 2.47 -13.40
CA LEU A 40 -9.83 1.26 -13.29
C LEU A 40 -8.44 1.55 -12.77
N ASN A 41 -7.95 0.65 -11.93
CA ASN A 41 -6.54 0.65 -11.53
C ASN A 41 -5.64 0.25 -12.72
N LYS A 42 -4.51 0.94 -12.91
CA LYS A 42 -3.49 0.64 -13.92
C LYS A 42 -2.19 0.17 -13.28
N GLY A 43 -1.51 -0.78 -13.91
CA GLY A 43 -0.30 -1.43 -13.40
C GLY A 43 -0.62 -2.53 -12.38
N TYR A 44 -1.03 -2.14 -11.17
CA TYR A 44 -1.28 -3.08 -10.06
C TYR A 44 -2.74 -3.04 -9.57
N SER A 45 -3.29 -4.21 -9.27
CA SER A 45 -4.60 -4.39 -8.65
C SER A 45 -4.65 -3.86 -7.22
N ALA A 46 -5.85 -3.73 -6.66
CA ALA A 46 -6.05 -3.43 -5.24
C ALA A 46 -5.42 -4.46 -4.29
N ASN A 47 -5.07 -5.64 -4.81
CA ASN A 47 -4.35 -6.71 -4.11
C ASN A 47 -2.83 -6.69 -4.36
N HIS A 48 -2.31 -5.64 -5.00
CA HIS A 48 -0.88 -5.39 -5.25
C HIS A 48 -0.21 -6.44 -6.17
N SER A 49 -1.00 -7.05 -7.05
CA SER A 49 -0.50 -7.94 -8.11
C SER A 49 -0.70 -7.33 -9.48
N PRO A 50 0.15 -7.67 -10.47
CA PRO A 50 -0.16 -7.44 -11.87
C PRO A 50 -1.55 -7.97 -12.20
N PHE A 51 -2.23 -7.29 -13.13
CA PHE A 51 -3.51 -7.76 -13.65
C PHE A 51 -3.32 -8.98 -14.54
N PHE A 52 -4.36 -9.80 -14.66
CA PHE A 52 -4.37 -10.87 -15.64
C PHE A 52 -4.40 -10.31 -17.05
N VAL A 53 -5.18 -9.25 -17.25
CA VAL A 53 -5.28 -8.52 -18.52
C VAL A 53 -4.86 -7.07 -18.31
N ASN A 54 -4.16 -6.48 -19.29
CA ASN A 54 -3.69 -5.11 -19.20
C ASN A 54 -4.85 -4.07 -19.07
N PHE A 55 -4.49 -2.80 -18.89
CA PHE A 55 -5.50 -1.75 -18.73
C PHE A 55 -6.39 -1.55 -19.97
N GLU A 56 -5.80 -1.59 -21.17
CA GLU A 56 -6.54 -1.31 -22.40
C GLU A 56 -7.62 -2.36 -22.67
N ALA A 57 -7.30 -3.64 -22.53
CA ALA A 57 -8.30 -4.68 -22.71
C ALA A 57 -9.41 -4.61 -21.65
N ARG A 58 -9.09 -4.29 -20.38
CA ARG A 58 -10.11 -4.11 -19.34
C ARG A 58 -10.98 -2.87 -19.59
N ARG A 59 -10.39 -1.79 -20.12
CA ARG A 59 -11.10 -0.62 -20.59
C ARG A 59 -12.07 -1.00 -21.71
N ASP A 60 -11.59 -1.71 -22.72
CA ASP A 60 -12.39 -2.07 -23.89
C ASP A 60 -13.56 -2.99 -23.49
N MET A 61 -13.33 -3.91 -22.54
CA MET A 61 -14.40 -4.71 -21.93
C MET A 61 -15.47 -3.85 -21.23
N ALA A 62 -15.09 -2.78 -20.53
CA ALA A 62 -16.03 -1.91 -19.84
C ALA A 62 -16.82 -1.02 -20.81
N LEU A 63 -16.14 -0.45 -21.82
CA LEU A 63 -16.75 0.34 -22.89
C LEU A 63 -17.78 -0.49 -23.68
N ALA A 64 -17.42 -1.72 -24.04
CA ALA A 64 -18.30 -2.65 -24.75
C ALA A 64 -19.59 -3.02 -24.00
N LEU A 65 -19.66 -2.73 -22.69
CA LEU A 65 -20.83 -2.98 -21.84
C LEU A 65 -21.64 -1.72 -21.50
N GLY A 66 -21.28 -0.57 -22.06
CA GLY A 66 -22.06 0.66 -21.95
C GLY A 66 -21.48 1.73 -21.01
N ALA A 67 -20.22 1.63 -20.59
CA ALA A 67 -19.53 2.77 -20.02
C ALA A 67 -19.28 3.84 -21.10
N ASP A 68 -19.49 5.12 -20.79
CA ASP A 68 -19.18 6.22 -21.73
C ASP A 68 -17.68 6.50 -21.79
N GLU A 69 -17.01 6.33 -20.67
CA GLU A 69 -15.59 6.62 -20.51
C GLU A 69 -14.98 5.69 -19.47
N VAL A 70 -13.68 5.41 -19.63
CA VAL A 70 -12.88 4.72 -18.62
C VAL A 70 -11.68 5.58 -18.27
N LYS A 71 -11.49 5.83 -16.98
CA LYS A 71 -10.34 6.59 -16.45
C LYS A 71 -9.43 5.70 -15.62
N SER A 72 -8.16 6.06 -15.52
CA SER A 72 -7.17 5.30 -14.75
C SER A 72 -6.91 5.90 -13.36
N PHE A 73 -6.66 5.01 -12.40
CA PHE A 73 -5.85 5.31 -11.22
C PHE A 73 -4.46 4.72 -11.44
N GLU A 74 -3.46 5.60 -11.50
CA GLU A 74 -2.08 5.21 -11.81
C GLU A 74 -1.19 5.36 -10.57
N GLY A 75 -0.22 4.45 -10.43
CA GLY A 75 0.85 4.60 -9.45
C GLY A 75 0.48 4.37 -7.98
N LEU A 76 -0.79 4.15 -7.63
CA LEU A 76 -1.18 4.03 -6.22
C LEU A 76 -0.88 2.66 -5.62
N HIS A 77 -1.13 1.56 -6.34
CA HIS A 77 -1.20 0.24 -5.74
C HIS A 77 0.12 -0.54 -5.62
N HIS A 78 1.25 0.02 -6.05
CA HIS A 78 2.57 -0.40 -5.58
C HIS A 78 3.14 0.52 -4.49
N ARG A 79 2.45 1.62 -4.19
CA ARG A 79 2.89 2.63 -3.21
C ARG A 79 2.05 2.67 -1.95
N LEU A 80 0.76 2.32 -2.02
CA LEU A 80 -0.22 2.55 -0.96
C LEU A 80 -1.13 1.33 -0.75
N VAL A 81 -1.35 0.99 0.52
CA VAL A 81 -2.46 0.11 0.92
C VAL A 81 -3.82 0.79 0.68
N LEU A 82 -4.88 0.00 0.57
CA LEU A 82 -6.23 0.50 0.29
C LEU A 82 -6.72 1.60 1.23
N SER A 83 -6.36 1.58 2.51
CA SER A 83 -6.77 2.62 3.45
C SER A 83 -6.23 4.01 3.08
N TYR A 84 -5.08 4.09 2.40
CA TYR A 84 -4.49 5.35 1.95
C TYR A 84 -4.83 5.67 0.50
N SER A 85 -5.04 4.67 -0.36
CA SER A 85 -5.38 4.92 -1.77
C SER A 85 -6.84 5.33 -1.98
N VAL A 86 -7.79 4.84 -1.18
CA VAL A 86 -9.22 5.15 -1.37
C VAL A 86 -9.55 6.66 -1.25
N PRO A 87 -9.08 7.42 -0.24
CA PRO A 87 -9.38 8.85 -0.19
C PRO A 87 -8.85 9.59 -1.41
N ILE A 88 -7.65 9.24 -1.89
CA ILE A 88 -7.05 9.80 -3.11
C ILE A 88 -7.91 9.51 -4.35
N ARG A 89 -8.41 8.28 -4.46
CA ARG A 89 -9.27 7.85 -5.57
C ARG A 89 -10.61 8.58 -5.57
N LEU A 90 -11.22 8.76 -4.39
CA LEU A 90 -12.44 9.53 -4.22
C LEU A 90 -12.23 11.00 -4.60
N ASN A 91 -11.17 11.62 -4.11
CA ASN A 91 -10.84 13.01 -4.45
C ASN A 91 -10.67 13.19 -5.96
N LYS A 92 -9.99 12.26 -6.63
CA LYS A 92 -9.85 12.31 -8.10
C LYS A 92 -11.21 12.22 -8.80
N MET A 93 -12.11 11.33 -8.37
CA MET A 93 -13.46 11.25 -8.94
C MET A 93 -14.22 12.56 -8.77
N TYR A 94 -14.11 13.20 -7.60
CA TYR A 94 -14.70 14.50 -7.33
C TYR A 94 -14.13 15.60 -8.22
N GLU A 95 -12.81 15.70 -8.33
CA GLU A 95 -12.11 16.64 -9.23
C GLU A 95 -12.50 16.44 -10.70
N ASP A 96 -12.75 15.19 -11.09
CA ASP A 96 -13.22 14.81 -12.42
C ASP A 96 -14.71 15.17 -12.65
N GLY A 97 -15.45 15.63 -11.64
CA GLY A 97 -16.85 16.05 -11.73
C GLY A 97 -17.88 14.96 -11.41
N ALA A 98 -17.48 13.88 -10.74
CA ALA A 98 -18.42 12.87 -10.26
C ALA A 98 -19.32 13.42 -9.16
N THR A 99 -20.61 13.11 -9.26
CA THR A 99 -21.63 13.46 -8.27
C THR A 99 -22.31 12.24 -7.68
N ASP A 100 -22.15 11.08 -8.32
CA ASP A 100 -22.75 9.83 -7.90
C ASP A 100 -21.71 8.71 -7.96
N TYR A 101 -21.88 7.73 -7.08
CA TYR A 101 -21.06 6.52 -7.04
C TYR A 101 -21.97 5.30 -6.97
N ILE A 102 -21.83 4.38 -7.92
CA ILE A 102 -22.60 3.12 -7.93
C ILE A 102 -21.69 1.93 -7.65
N THR A 103 -22.15 1.04 -6.77
CA THR A 103 -21.45 -0.18 -6.39
C THR A 103 -22.42 -1.32 -6.14
N SER A 104 -21.90 -2.55 -6.11
CA SER A 104 -22.65 -3.73 -5.70
C SER A 104 -22.29 -4.16 -4.26
N ALA A 105 -23.29 -4.49 -3.44
CA ALA A 105 -23.08 -5.01 -2.08
C ALA A 105 -24.15 -6.06 -1.73
N HIS A 106 -23.86 -6.93 -0.76
CA HIS A 106 -24.86 -7.87 -0.23
C HIS A 106 -25.67 -7.30 0.95
N ILE A 107 -25.22 -6.18 1.52
CA ILE A 107 -25.95 -5.40 2.52
C ILE A 107 -26.55 -4.12 1.91
N SER A 108 -27.57 -3.57 2.55
CA SER A 108 -28.24 -2.34 2.09
C SER A 108 -27.37 -1.09 2.28
N LEU A 109 -27.71 -0.01 1.58
CA LEU A 109 -27.05 1.29 1.77
C LEU A 109 -27.19 1.81 3.21
N ASP A 110 -28.34 1.62 3.85
CA ASP A 110 -28.54 2.04 5.24
C ASP A 110 -27.69 1.23 6.21
N GLU A 111 -27.50 -0.06 5.95
CA GLU A 111 -26.58 -0.87 6.74
C GLU A 111 -25.12 -0.44 6.53
N ILE A 112 -24.73 -0.10 5.30
CA ILE A 112 -23.40 0.48 4.99
C ILE A 112 -23.21 1.79 5.77
N LYS A 113 -24.17 2.70 5.71
CA LYS A 113 -24.18 3.98 6.43
C LYS A 113 -23.98 3.76 7.92
N ASN A 114 -24.83 2.94 8.53
CA ASN A 114 -24.80 2.65 9.97
C ASN A 114 -23.44 2.11 10.42
N LYS A 115 -22.87 1.17 9.66
CA LYS A 115 -21.55 0.60 9.97
C LYS A 115 -20.39 1.58 9.70
N ALA A 116 -20.52 2.47 8.72
CA ALA A 116 -19.53 3.48 8.40
C ALA A 116 -19.39 4.55 9.49
N GLN A 117 -20.48 4.92 10.16
CA GLN A 117 -20.52 6.00 11.16
C GLN A 117 -19.46 5.87 12.26
N LYS A 118 -19.15 4.65 12.70
CA LYS A 118 -18.09 4.41 13.69
C LYS A 118 -16.74 4.93 13.18
N PHE A 119 -16.38 4.66 11.94
CA PHE A 119 -15.09 5.03 11.36
C PHE A 119 -15.02 6.52 11.03
N VAL A 120 -16.14 7.11 10.59
CA VAL A 120 -16.27 8.56 10.39
C VAL A 120 -15.98 9.30 11.70
N LYS A 121 -16.66 8.92 12.79
CA LYS A 121 -16.45 9.52 14.12
C LYS A 121 -15.02 9.35 14.64
N GLN A 122 -14.38 8.22 14.34
CA GLN A 122 -13.01 7.95 14.76
C GLN A 122 -11.96 8.68 13.92
N GLY A 123 -12.29 9.12 12.71
CA GLY A 123 -11.33 9.74 11.78
C GLY A 123 -10.18 8.81 11.39
N ASN A 124 -10.34 7.50 11.58
CA ASN A 124 -9.32 6.48 11.30
C ASN A 124 -9.93 5.29 10.56
N PHE A 125 -9.49 5.10 9.31
CA PHE A 125 -10.01 4.07 8.42
C PHE A 125 -9.01 2.91 8.24
N VAL A 126 -7.89 2.95 8.98
CA VAL A 126 -6.89 1.87 9.05
C VAL A 126 -7.35 0.83 10.07
N GLY A 127 -7.23 -0.45 9.71
CA GLY A 127 -7.48 -1.55 10.66
C GLY A 127 -8.95 -1.97 10.82
N MET A 128 -9.82 -1.59 9.89
CA MET A 128 -11.19 -2.12 9.80
C MET A 128 -11.16 -3.68 9.84
N PRO A 129 -11.94 -4.35 10.70
CA PRO A 129 -11.86 -5.81 10.91
C PRO A 129 -12.00 -6.63 9.62
N LYS A 130 -11.33 -7.79 9.54
CA LYS A 130 -11.38 -8.64 8.34
C LYS A 130 -12.73 -9.31 8.12
N ASN A 131 -13.45 -9.60 9.22
CA ASN A 131 -14.78 -10.23 9.22
C ASN A 131 -15.92 -9.23 9.00
N TYR A 132 -15.62 -7.95 8.74
CA TYR A 132 -16.66 -6.95 8.48
C TYR A 132 -17.29 -7.20 7.09
N PRO A 133 -18.63 -7.33 6.98
CA PRO A 133 -19.30 -7.52 5.70
C PRO A 133 -19.09 -6.30 4.81
N ASN A 134 -18.96 -6.49 3.49
CA ASN A 134 -18.73 -5.41 2.52
C ASN A 134 -17.72 -4.34 2.98
N ARG A 135 -16.62 -4.79 3.59
CA ARG A 135 -15.57 -3.94 4.20
C ARG A 135 -15.05 -2.85 3.28
N ASN A 136 -15.01 -3.10 1.97
CA ASN A 136 -14.56 -2.10 1.02
C ASN A 136 -15.62 -1.04 0.80
N GLU A 137 -16.87 -1.42 0.55
CA GLU A 137 -17.97 -0.48 0.34
C GLU A 137 -18.19 0.41 1.57
N ILE A 138 -18.09 -0.15 2.78
CA ILE A 138 -18.12 0.61 4.04
C ILE A 138 -16.96 1.61 4.12
N ARG A 139 -15.74 1.22 3.74
CA ARG A 139 -14.59 2.14 3.72
C ARG A 139 -14.80 3.28 2.74
N TRP A 140 -15.24 2.96 1.53
CA TRP A 140 -15.51 3.96 0.50
C TRP A 140 -16.56 4.95 0.99
N TYR A 141 -17.69 4.48 1.52
CA TYR A 141 -18.74 5.34 2.08
C TYR A 141 -18.20 6.22 3.21
N ALA A 142 -17.50 5.64 4.18
CA ALA A 142 -17.01 6.38 5.34
C ALA A 142 -15.99 7.47 4.96
N LEU A 143 -15.18 7.23 3.93
CA LEU A 143 -14.24 8.22 3.40
C LEU A 143 -14.94 9.30 2.55
N ASN A 144 -16.00 8.95 1.84
CA ASN A 144 -16.85 9.95 1.18
C ASN A 144 -17.44 10.92 2.21
N GLU A 145 -17.98 10.40 3.32
CA GLU A 145 -18.49 11.24 4.42
C GLU A 145 -17.41 12.14 5.02
N PHE A 146 -16.21 11.60 5.24
CA PHE A 146 -15.08 12.39 5.71
C PHE A 146 -14.74 13.56 4.78
N LEU A 147 -14.83 13.35 3.46
CA LEU A 147 -14.58 14.38 2.45
C LEU A 147 -15.76 15.35 2.24
N GLY A 148 -16.78 15.30 3.11
CA GLY A 148 -17.97 16.17 3.02
C GLY A 148 -19.12 15.61 2.17
N SER A 149 -19.16 14.29 1.97
CA SER A 149 -20.18 13.56 1.20
C SER A 149 -20.40 14.08 -0.23
N PRO A 150 -19.33 14.30 -1.04
CA PRO A 150 -19.48 14.83 -2.39
C PRO A 150 -20.21 13.91 -3.37
N LEU A 151 -20.24 12.60 -3.10
CA LEU A 151 -20.88 11.60 -3.95
C LEU A 151 -22.16 11.04 -3.34
N GLU A 152 -23.23 11.00 -4.12
CA GLU A 152 -24.46 10.26 -3.83
C GLU A 152 -24.23 8.76 -4.09
N TYR A 153 -24.41 7.92 -3.07
CA TYR A 153 -24.16 6.47 -3.18
C TYR A 153 -25.39 5.71 -3.64
N HIS A 154 -25.18 4.85 -4.64
CA HIS A 154 -26.16 3.91 -5.17
C HIS A 154 -25.64 2.49 -4.97
N VAL A 155 -26.44 1.64 -4.32
CA VAL A 155 -26.06 0.26 -4.01
C VAL A 155 -27.04 -0.68 -4.67
N ILE A 156 -26.52 -1.54 -5.55
CA ILE A 156 -27.30 -2.63 -6.13
C ILE A 156 -26.98 -3.96 -5.44
N PRO A 157 -27.94 -4.91 -5.41
CA PRO A 157 -27.70 -6.24 -4.87
C PRO A 157 -26.56 -6.97 -5.62
N GLU A 158 -25.55 -7.40 -4.85
CA GLU A 158 -24.40 -8.15 -5.36
C GLU A 158 -24.84 -9.48 -5.99
N PHE A 159 -24.36 -9.73 -7.20
CA PHE A 159 -24.70 -10.93 -7.95
C PHE A 159 -23.79 -12.08 -7.53
N ASN A 160 -24.37 -13.15 -6.93
CA ASN A 160 -23.70 -14.35 -6.38
C ASN A 160 -22.16 -14.33 -6.47
N LYS A 161 -21.52 -13.67 -5.50
CA LYS A 161 -20.07 -13.42 -5.46
C LYS A 161 -19.23 -14.69 -5.53
N GLU A 162 -19.73 -15.79 -4.97
CA GLU A 162 -19.01 -17.06 -4.95
C GLU A 162 -18.93 -17.69 -6.35
N LYS A 163 -19.99 -17.51 -7.14
CA LYS A 163 -20.07 -17.95 -8.53
C LYS A 163 -19.28 -17.02 -9.46
N TYR A 164 -19.43 -15.71 -9.30
CA TYR A 164 -18.79 -14.70 -10.16
C TYR A 164 -17.54 -14.13 -9.48
N SER A 165 -16.49 -14.95 -9.42
CA SER A 165 -15.20 -14.57 -8.84
C SER A 165 -14.14 -14.45 -9.92
N GLY A 166 -13.62 -13.24 -10.15
CA GLY A 166 -12.49 -13.01 -11.07
C GLY A 166 -11.29 -13.90 -10.77
N ARG A 167 -10.99 -14.17 -9.49
CA ARG A 167 -9.93 -15.12 -9.09
C ARG A 167 -10.19 -16.54 -9.62
N LYS A 168 -11.42 -17.07 -9.46
CA LYS A 168 -11.78 -18.41 -9.92
C LYS A 168 -11.78 -18.50 -11.45
N ILE A 169 -12.27 -17.45 -12.12
CA ILE A 169 -12.26 -17.34 -13.58
C ILE A 169 -10.83 -17.41 -14.12
N ARG A 170 -9.94 -16.55 -13.62
CA ARG A 170 -8.52 -16.54 -14.04
C ARG A 170 -7.84 -17.88 -13.78
N LYS A 171 -8.06 -18.46 -12.58
CA LYS A 171 -7.52 -19.78 -12.26
C LYS A 171 -8.02 -20.85 -13.24
N SER A 172 -9.30 -20.83 -13.58
CA SER A 172 -9.85 -21.76 -14.56
C SER A 172 -9.20 -21.61 -15.93
N ILE A 173 -8.92 -20.39 -16.40
CA ILE A 173 -8.24 -20.18 -17.69
C ILE A 173 -6.79 -20.69 -17.63
N LEU A 174 -6.07 -20.38 -16.55
CA LEU A 174 -4.70 -20.85 -16.33
C LEU A 174 -4.60 -22.37 -16.23
N ASP A 175 -5.51 -23.02 -15.50
CA ASP A 175 -5.55 -24.47 -15.32
C ASP A 175 -5.97 -25.22 -16.61
N ASN A 176 -6.39 -24.50 -17.66
CA ASN A 176 -6.77 -25.06 -18.96
C ASN A 176 -5.88 -24.51 -20.09
N ASP A 177 -4.59 -24.30 -19.81
CA ASP A 177 -3.57 -23.90 -20.79
C ASP A 177 -3.99 -22.66 -21.61
N MET A 178 -4.46 -21.63 -20.91
CA MET A 178 -4.95 -20.37 -21.48
C MET A 178 -6.19 -20.51 -22.38
N THR A 179 -6.86 -21.65 -22.38
CA THR A 179 -8.17 -21.81 -23.02
C THR A 179 -9.29 -21.37 -22.09
N ILE A 180 -10.36 -20.76 -22.63
CA ILE A 180 -11.56 -20.41 -21.85
C ILE A 180 -12.58 -21.56 -21.93
N PRO A 181 -12.68 -22.43 -20.89
CA PRO A 181 -13.58 -23.58 -20.93
C PRO A 181 -15.05 -23.17 -20.91
N LYS A 182 -15.92 -24.07 -21.39
CA LYS A 182 -17.37 -23.85 -21.54
C LYS A 182 -18.04 -23.30 -20.27
N GLU A 183 -17.70 -23.84 -19.10
CA GLU A 183 -18.26 -23.38 -17.82
C GLU A 183 -17.81 -21.96 -17.46
N THR A 184 -16.55 -21.60 -17.76
CA THR A 184 -16.03 -20.25 -17.54
C THR A 184 -16.65 -19.24 -18.50
N ARG A 185 -16.89 -19.62 -19.76
CA ARG A 185 -17.62 -18.77 -20.73
C ARG A 185 -19.01 -18.39 -20.23
N LYS A 186 -19.71 -19.29 -19.51
CA LYS A 186 -21.02 -18.95 -18.93
C LYS A 186 -20.97 -17.83 -17.89
N LEU A 187 -19.80 -17.55 -17.32
CA LEU A 187 -19.59 -16.50 -16.31
C LEU A 187 -19.20 -15.15 -16.89
N LEU A 188 -18.88 -15.11 -18.19
CA LEU A 188 -18.32 -13.94 -18.88
C LEU A 188 -19.32 -13.38 -19.91
N PRO A 189 -19.35 -12.06 -20.12
CA PRO A 189 -20.01 -11.46 -21.27
C PRO A 189 -19.36 -11.91 -22.58
N LYS A 190 -20.13 -11.95 -23.68
CA LYS A 190 -19.62 -12.38 -25.00
C LYS A 190 -18.44 -11.51 -25.46
N THR A 191 -18.56 -10.20 -25.34
CA THR A 191 -17.50 -9.24 -25.70
C THR A 191 -16.25 -9.41 -24.85
N THR A 192 -16.40 -9.77 -23.57
CA THR A 192 -15.23 -10.08 -22.72
C THR A 192 -14.53 -11.36 -23.15
N ILE A 193 -15.28 -12.38 -23.59
CA ILE A 193 -14.69 -13.62 -24.12
C ILE A 193 -13.86 -13.30 -25.37
N GLU A 194 -14.42 -12.56 -26.33
CA GLU A 194 -13.75 -12.16 -27.57
C GLU A 194 -12.43 -11.41 -27.28
N ILE A 195 -12.48 -10.39 -26.42
CA ILE A 195 -11.28 -9.63 -26.03
C ILE A 195 -10.25 -10.53 -25.33
N LEU A 196 -10.68 -11.43 -24.43
CA LEU A 196 -9.76 -12.36 -23.76
C LEU A 196 -9.10 -13.31 -24.76
N GLU A 197 -9.85 -13.85 -25.71
CA GLU A 197 -9.32 -14.73 -26.77
C GLU A 197 -8.28 -14.02 -27.62
N ASP A 198 -8.52 -12.75 -27.97
CA ASP A 198 -7.55 -11.92 -28.71
C ASP A 198 -6.26 -11.69 -27.89
N GLU A 199 -6.39 -11.38 -26.59
CA GLU A 199 -5.25 -11.19 -25.70
C GLU A 199 -4.46 -12.50 -25.48
N ILE A 200 -5.14 -13.64 -25.42
CA ILE A 200 -4.54 -14.99 -25.33
C ILE A 200 -3.78 -15.30 -26.62
N ALA A 201 -4.43 -15.14 -27.78
CA ALA A 201 -3.85 -15.44 -29.09
C ALA A 201 -2.58 -14.60 -29.34
N ALA A 202 -2.58 -13.36 -28.86
CA ALA A 202 -1.43 -12.47 -28.94
C ALA A 202 -0.38 -12.65 -27.84
N SER A 203 -0.51 -13.65 -26.96
CA SER A 203 0.41 -13.92 -25.85
C SER A 203 0.64 -12.71 -24.93
N ARG A 204 -0.39 -11.88 -24.73
CA ARG A 204 -0.31 -10.68 -23.87
C ARG A 204 -0.75 -10.93 -22.42
N ILE A 205 -1.27 -12.12 -22.13
CA ILE A 205 -1.73 -12.52 -20.79
C ILE A 205 -1.21 -13.91 -20.41
N PRO A 206 -1.04 -14.21 -19.10
CA PRO A 206 -1.32 -13.36 -17.94
C PRO A 206 -0.28 -12.24 -17.78
N GLY A 207 -0.66 -11.14 -17.11
CA GLY A 207 0.34 -10.17 -16.66
C GLY A 207 1.32 -10.79 -15.65
N GLU A 208 2.61 -10.56 -15.87
CA GLU A 208 3.69 -11.15 -15.08
C GLU A 208 4.42 -10.12 -14.22
N ARG A 209 5.21 -10.61 -13.26
CA ARG A 209 6.15 -9.77 -12.50
C ARG A 209 7.52 -9.77 -13.17
N ASN A 210 8.26 -8.68 -13.01
CA ASN A 210 9.67 -8.62 -13.34
C ASN A 210 10.51 -9.34 -12.27
N TRP A 211 10.49 -10.68 -12.31
CA TRP A 211 11.24 -11.52 -11.37
C TRP A 211 12.75 -11.28 -11.43
N ALA A 212 13.30 -10.97 -12.60
CA ALA A 212 14.72 -10.67 -12.76
C ALA A 212 15.15 -9.50 -11.87
N GLU A 213 14.40 -8.40 -11.89
CA GLU A 213 14.72 -7.24 -11.07
C GLU A 213 14.44 -7.49 -9.58
N ILE A 214 13.36 -8.20 -9.25
CA ILE A 214 13.07 -8.61 -7.87
C ILE A 214 14.23 -9.44 -7.30
N TYR A 215 14.68 -10.49 -8.01
CA TYR A 215 15.81 -11.32 -7.58
C TYR A 215 17.09 -10.51 -7.47
N LYS A 216 17.41 -9.68 -8.46
CA LYS A 216 18.58 -8.82 -8.46
C LYS A 216 18.63 -7.97 -7.20
N ARG A 217 17.58 -7.22 -6.89
CA ARG A 217 17.52 -6.36 -5.70
C ARG A 217 17.56 -7.16 -4.41
N MET A 218 16.73 -8.20 -4.29
CA MET A 218 16.69 -9.04 -3.09
C MET A 218 18.02 -9.77 -2.82
N ASN A 219 18.82 -10.09 -3.84
CA ASN A 219 20.11 -10.76 -3.71
C ASN A 219 21.28 -9.81 -3.48
N THR A 220 21.23 -8.58 -4.01
CA THR A 220 22.41 -7.69 -4.05
C THR A 220 22.33 -6.51 -3.09
N TYR A 221 21.12 -6.05 -2.73
CA TYR A 221 21.00 -4.83 -1.91
C TYR A 221 21.58 -5.06 -0.51
N SER A 222 22.22 -4.02 0.04
CA SER A 222 22.64 -4.05 1.45
C SER A 222 21.44 -3.92 2.38
N ARG A 223 21.60 -4.21 3.68
CA ARG A 223 20.53 -3.95 4.68
C ARG A 223 20.07 -2.49 4.64
N GLY A 224 21.01 -1.54 4.59
CA GLY A 224 20.69 -0.11 4.49
C GLY A 224 19.97 0.28 3.20
N ASN A 225 20.23 -0.40 2.08
CA ASN A 225 19.48 -0.15 0.84
C ASN A 225 18.07 -0.75 0.90
N LEU A 226 17.92 -1.95 1.46
CA LEU A 226 16.59 -2.55 1.67
C LEU A 226 15.75 -1.75 2.68
N GLU A 227 16.38 -1.14 3.68
CA GLU A 227 15.71 -0.29 4.68
C GLU A 227 15.03 0.93 4.05
N LYS A 228 15.54 1.40 2.89
CA LYS A 228 14.95 2.52 2.15
C LYS A 228 13.72 2.12 1.35
N ILE A 229 13.54 0.84 1.03
CA ILE A 229 12.38 0.34 0.27
C ILE A 229 11.14 0.37 1.19
N ALA A 230 10.02 0.86 0.67
CA ALA A 230 8.77 0.91 1.40
C ALA A 230 8.29 -0.50 1.76
N TYR A 231 7.53 -0.60 2.86
CA TYR A 231 6.91 -1.83 3.36
C TYR A 231 7.89 -2.92 3.81
N LEU A 232 9.20 -2.65 3.86
CA LEU A 232 10.18 -3.50 4.51
C LEU A 232 10.50 -2.99 5.92
N ASN A 233 10.49 -3.91 6.88
CA ASN A 233 10.92 -3.68 8.25
C ASN A 233 12.19 -4.48 8.56
N GLY A 234 12.83 -4.18 9.69
CA GLY A 234 14.12 -4.79 10.05
C GLY A 234 14.09 -6.32 10.10
N ASN A 235 12.99 -6.90 10.57
CA ASN A 235 12.82 -8.36 10.64
C ASN A 235 12.76 -8.99 9.25
N THR A 236 11.99 -8.38 8.34
CA THR A 236 11.84 -8.85 6.95
C THR A 236 13.17 -8.74 6.22
N ILE A 237 13.87 -7.62 6.38
CA ILE A 237 15.19 -7.40 5.77
C ILE A 237 16.18 -8.46 6.25
N ASN A 238 16.20 -8.77 7.54
CA ASN A 238 17.07 -9.82 8.07
C ASN A 238 16.74 -11.21 7.52
N GLU A 239 15.46 -11.57 7.41
CA GLU A 239 15.05 -12.82 6.76
C GLU A 239 15.40 -12.85 5.26
N ILE A 240 15.35 -11.69 4.57
CA ILE A 240 15.80 -11.55 3.18
C ILE A 240 17.30 -11.88 3.08
N ILE A 241 18.13 -11.20 3.89
CA ILE A 241 19.59 -11.41 3.83
C ILE A 241 19.97 -12.85 4.17
N LYS A 242 19.32 -13.45 5.18
CA LYS A 242 19.63 -14.79 5.68
C LYS A 242 19.42 -15.90 4.64
N ARG A 243 18.52 -15.69 3.68
CA ARG A 243 18.04 -16.73 2.75
C ARG A 243 18.51 -16.55 1.32
N ARG A 244 19.40 -15.59 1.07
CA ARG A 244 20.08 -15.48 -0.22
C ARG A 244 20.78 -16.81 -0.55
N VAL A 245 20.77 -17.26 -1.79
CA VAL A 245 20.37 -16.55 -3.03
C VAL A 245 18.97 -16.98 -3.49
N TYR A 246 18.14 -16.02 -3.92
CA TYR A 246 16.82 -16.23 -4.52
C TYR A 246 16.90 -16.54 -6.01
N ARG A 247 16.14 -17.55 -6.44
CA ARG A 247 16.08 -17.99 -7.85
C ARG A 247 14.67 -18.34 -8.32
N ASP A 248 13.69 -18.31 -7.43
CA ASP A 248 12.32 -18.74 -7.69
C ASP A 248 11.31 -17.91 -6.87
N PRO A 249 10.04 -17.81 -7.30
CA PRO A 249 9.03 -17.04 -6.57
C PRO A 249 8.68 -17.60 -5.18
N GLU A 250 8.72 -18.92 -4.99
CA GLU A 250 8.24 -19.54 -3.74
C GLU A 250 9.21 -19.27 -2.58
N SER A 251 10.51 -19.22 -2.85
CA SER A 251 11.50 -18.80 -1.84
C SER A 251 11.29 -17.36 -1.37
N ILE A 252 10.82 -16.45 -2.24
CA ILE A 252 10.42 -15.09 -1.85
C ILE A 252 9.20 -15.15 -0.91
N TRP A 253 8.14 -15.87 -1.29
CA TRP A 253 6.96 -16.02 -0.45
C TRP A 253 7.28 -16.60 0.92
N ALA A 254 8.16 -17.60 0.98
CA ALA A 254 8.57 -18.23 2.23
C ALA A 254 9.27 -17.26 3.19
N VAL A 255 10.08 -16.32 2.67
CA VAL A 255 10.76 -15.29 3.48
C VAL A 255 9.75 -14.36 4.13
N PHE A 256 8.81 -13.82 3.35
CA PHE A 256 7.81 -12.89 3.85
C PHE A 256 6.87 -13.55 4.86
N ARG A 257 6.48 -14.83 4.64
CA ARG A 257 5.69 -15.59 5.62
C ARG A 257 6.40 -15.69 6.97
N ARG A 258 7.71 -15.95 6.97
CA ARG A 258 8.53 -16.02 8.20
C ARG A 258 8.70 -14.69 8.91
N ALA A 259 8.61 -13.59 8.15
CA ALA A 259 8.55 -12.24 8.71
C ALA A 259 7.14 -11.82 9.15
N ASN A 260 6.17 -12.75 9.21
CA ASN A 260 4.77 -12.54 9.57
C ASN A 260 3.99 -11.64 8.59
N TYR A 261 4.38 -11.59 7.33
CA TYR A 261 3.62 -10.88 6.31
C TYR A 261 2.48 -11.76 5.79
N GLY A 262 1.27 -11.22 5.81
CA GLY A 262 0.13 -11.84 5.13
C GLY A 262 0.18 -11.61 3.61
N PRO A 263 -0.61 -12.36 2.81
CA PRO A 263 -0.47 -12.38 1.35
C PRO A 263 -0.57 -11.02 0.66
N VAL A 264 -1.45 -10.14 1.14
CA VAL A 264 -1.65 -8.79 0.58
C VAL A 264 -0.43 -7.91 0.86
N MET A 265 0.11 -7.94 2.08
CA MET A 265 1.29 -7.15 2.44
C MET A 265 2.54 -7.68 1.73
N THR A 266 2.68 -9.00 1.59
CA THR A 266 3.75 -9.61 0.80
C THR A 266 3.73 -9.08 -0.63
N ARG A 267 2.58 -9.08 -1.31
CA ARG A 267 2.48 -8.55 -2.67
C ARG A 267 2.85 -7.09 -2.78
N LEU A 268 2.43 -6.26 -1.83
CA LEU A 268 2.79 -4.85 -1.80
C LEU A 268 4.29 -4.66 -1.61
N ALA A 269 4.90 -5.37 -0.66
CA ALA A 269 6.34 -5.30 -0.43
C ALA A 269 7.13 -5.82 -1.66
N VAL A 270 6.67 -6.89 -2.31
CA VAL A 270 7.28 -7.38 -3.56
C VAL A 270 7.12 -6.37 -4.68
N SER A 271 5.95 -5.73 -4.84
CA SER A 271 5.77 -4.63 -5.81
C SER A 271 6.65 -3.43 -5.50
N ALA A 272 6.84 -3.08 -4.22
CA ALA A 272 7.76 -2.01 -3.83
C ALA A 272 9.22 -2.37 -4.15
N ILE A 273 9.61 -3.64 -3.99
CA ILE A 273 10.92 -4.12 -4.44
C ILE A 273 11.04 -4.09 -5.96
N GLU A 274 10.01 -4.55 -6.68
CA GLU A 274 9.94 -4.62 -8.15
C GLU A 274 10.03 -3.24 -8.82
N GLU A 275 9.44 -2.23 -8.21
CA GLU A 275 9.39 -0.86 -8.72
C GLU A 275 10.37 0.09 -8.00
N GLU A 276 11.15 -0.43 -7.05
CA GLU A 276 12.07 0.35 -6.20
C GLU A 276 11.40 1.51 -5.44
N VAL A 277 10.17 1.31 -5.02
CA VAL A 277 9.41 2.33 -4.26
C VAL A 277 10.08 2.57 -2.92
N THR A 278 10.47 3.81 -2.67
CA THR A 278 11.13 4.19 -1.42
C THR A 278 10.14 4.63 -0.33
N LYS A 279 10.54 4.51 0.94
CA LYS A 279 9.78 5.08 2.08
C LYS A 279 9.54 6.58 1.87
N LYS A 280 10.57 7.31 1.41
CA LYS A 280 10.48 8.74 1.12
C LYS A 280 9.42 9.05 0.07
N GLU A 281 9.43 8.31 -1.04
CA GLU A 281 8.44 8.49 -2.12
C GLU A 281 7.00 8.27 -1.63
N VAL A 282 6.76 7.24 -0.82
CA VAL A 282 5.43 7.00 -0.23
C VAL A 282 5.06 8.12 0.75
N MET A 283 6.00 8.58 1.57
CA MET A 283 5.75 9.69 2.49
C MET A 283 5.46 11.00 1.74
N ASP A 284 6.23 11.34 0.71
CA ASP A 284 6.04 12.55 -0.10
C ASP A 284 4.67 12.51 -0.79
N LEU A 285 4.29 11.35 -1.35
CA LEU A 285 2.97 11.13 -1.92
C LEU A 285 1.87 11.38 -0.88
N MET A 286 1.99 10.80 0.31
CA MET A 286 1.05 11.01 1.42
C MET A 286 0.95 12.48 1.82
N LYS A 287 2.08 13.16 2.05
CA LYS A 287 2.13 14.58 2.40
C LYS A 287 1.49 15.47 1.34
N SER A 288 1.66 15.14 0.05
CA SER A 288 1.04 15.92 -1.04
C SER A 288 -0.50 15.90 -0.98
N TYR A 289 -1.09 14.78 -0.55
CA TYR A 289 -2.55 14.66 -0.38
C TYR A 289 -3.03 15.14 0.99
N GLU A 290 -2.19 15.06 2.02
CA GLU A 290 -2.44 15.72 3.32
C GLU A 290 -2.58 17.23 3.15
N ALA A 291 -1.69 17.86 2.38
CA ALA A 291 -1.75 19.29 2.08
C ALA A 291 -3.04 19.71 1.34
N LYS A 292 -3.68 18.76 0.64
CA LYS A 292 -4.98 18.94 -0.03
C LYS A 292 -6.19 18.64 0.85
N GLY A 293 -5.98 18.25 2.11
CA GLY A 293 -7.07 17.84 3.03
C GLY A 293 -7.71 16.49 2.69
N VAL A 294 -7.08 15.70 1.82
CA VAL A 294 -7.64 14.43 1.32
C VAL A 294 -7.40 13.28 2.28
N ILE A 295 -6.28 13.31 3.02
CA ILE A 295 -5.92 12.26 3.98
C ILE A 295 -6.54 12.55 5.34
N PRO A 296 -7.29 11.59 5.94
CA PRO A 296 -7.87 11.74 7.27
C PRO A 296 -6.84 12.02 8.36
N GLU A 297 -7.22 12.80 9.38
CA GLU A 297 -6.35 13.17 10.50
C GLU A 297 -5.69 11.96 11.16
N GLY A 298 -6.46 10.89 11.44
CA GLY A 298 -5.94 9.66 12.04
C GLY A 298 -5.00 8.84 11.14
N GLN A 299 -4.81 9.26 9.90
CA GLN A 299 -4.01 8.60 8.87
C GLN A 299 -2.81 9.44 8.41
N LYS A 300 -2.62 10.64 8.94
CA LYS A 300 -1.49 11.48 8.56
C LYS A 300 -0.14 10.84 8.90
N VAL A 301 0.89 11.18 8.12
CA VAL A 301 2.29 10.83 8.37
C VAL A 301 2.68 11.14 9.81
N GLN A 302 2.30 12.33 10.30
CA GLN A 302 2.58 12.74 11.68
C GLN A 302 2.01 11.77 12.72
N ARG A 303 0.82 11.20 12.51
CA ARG A 303 0.23 10.23 13.47
C ARG A 303 1.04 8.94 13.56
N VAL A 304 1.75 8.56 12.51
CA VAL A 304 2.67 7.40 12.55
C VAL A 304 3.88 7.70 13.42
N ILE A 305 4.41 8.93 13.33
CA ILE A 305 5.53 9.43 14.15
C ILE A 305 5.10 9.61 15.61
N ASP A 306 3.95 10.25 15.85
CA ASP A 306 3.35 10.41 17.18
C ASP A 306 3.17 9.07 17.89
N ARG A 307 2.67 8.06 17.17
CA ARG A 307 2.51 6.71 17.70
C ARG A 307 3.85 6.12 18.14
N ALA A 308 4.88 6.26 17.33
CA ALA A 308 6.21 5.74 17.66
C ALA A 308 6.76 6.42 18.93
N TRP A 309 6.57 7.74 19.06
CA TRP A 309 7.00 8.49 20.22
C TRP A 309 6.20 8.15 21.48
N TYR A 310 4.88 8.05 21.36
CA TYR A 310 4.01 7.62 22.44
C TYR A 310 4.43 6.25 22.99
N VAL A 311 4.66 5.26 22.11
CA VAL A 311 5.07 3.93 22.53
C VAL A 311 6.43 3.97 23.25
N ALA A 312 7.37 4.78 22.77
CA ALA A 312 8.65 4.95 23.44
C ALA A 312 8.52 5.59 24.84
N ASN A 313 7.65 6.58 25.00
CA ASN A 313 7.36 7.21 26.30
C ASN A 313 6.72 6.23 27.30
N GLU A 314 5.73 5.45 26.86
CA GLU A 314 5.06 4.48 27.71
C GLU A 314 5.98 3.30 28.09
N GLY A 315 6.92 2.94 27.21
CA GLY A 315 7.96 1.96 27.51
C GLY A 315 8.84 2.35 28.70
N GLU A 316 9.18 3.64 28.86
CA GLU A 316 9.92 4.12 30.05
C GLU A 316 9.13 3.96 31.36
N LYS A 317 7.80 3.89 31.26
CA LYS A 317 6.89 3.67 32.40
C LYS A 317 6.63 2.18 32.67
N GLY A 318 7.29 1.28 31.93
CA GLY A 318 7.13 -0.17 32.06
C GLY A 318 5.94 -0.75 31.29
N VAL A 319 5.24 0.04 30.48
CA VAL A 319 4.13 -0.46 29.63
C VAL A 319 4.69 -1.20 28.42
N SER A 320 4.10 -2.36 28.10
CA SER A 320 4.56 -3.11 26.93
C SER A 320 4.27 -2.36 25.62
N ALA A 321 5.17 -2.49 24.64
CA ALA A 321 5.03 -1.81 23.35
C ALA A 321 3.75 -2.20 22.60
N LYS A 322 3.26 -3.44 22.81
CA LYS A 322 1.99 -3.94 22.27
C LYS A 322 0.80 -3.19 22.89
N GLU A 323 0.75 -3.12 24.22
CA GLU A 323 -0.32 -2.45 24.97
C GLU A 323 -0.37 -0.95 24.68
N ALA A 324 0.79 -0.28 24.66
CA ALA A 324 0.88 1.13 24.30
C ALA A 324 0.36 1.38 22.87
N ASN A 325 0.75 0.55 21.91
CA ASN A 325 0.29 0.66 20.53
C ASN A 325 -1.22 0.42 20.39
N GLU A 326 -1.78 -0.57 21.09
CA GLU A 326 -3.23 -0.81 21.11
C GLU A 326 -3.98 0.37 21.73
N THR A 327 -3.46 0.92 22.83
CA THR A 327 -4.03 2.09 23.51
C THR A 327 -4.05 3.31 22.59
N PHE A 328 -2.94 3.61 21.91
CA PHE A 328 -2.85 4.71 20.95
C PHE A 328 -3.82 4.56 19.78
N ARG A 329 -4.02 3.34 19.28
CA ARG A 329 -4.92 3.10 18.14
C ARG A 329 -6.40 3.24 18.51
N ASN A 330 -6.75 2.96 19.76
CA ASN A 330 -8.13 2.96 20.23
C ASN A 330 -8.57 4.29 20.83
N LYS A 331 -7.63 5.14 21.26
CA LYS A 331 -7.88 6.44 21.87
C LYS A 331 -7.35 7.55 20.98
N ASN A 332 -8.04 8.69 20.91
CA ASN A 332 -7.51 9.85 20.18
C ASN A 332 -6.46 10.59 21.02
N ILE A 333 -5.31 9.97 21.22
CA ILE A 333 -4.25 10.48 22.11
C ILE A 333 -3.54 11.66 21.44
N LYS A 334 -3.40 12.75 22.20
CA LYS A 334 -2.49 13.86 21.88
C LYS A 334 -1.10 13.52 22.39
N VAL A 335 -0.10 13.79 21.57
CA VAL A 335 1.30 13.46 21.85
C VAL A 335 2.11 14.73 21.78
N ASP A 336 3.01 14.91 22.74
CA ASP A 336 3.98 16.02 22.72
C ASP A 336 4.86 15.92 21.49
N THR A 337 5.34 17.06 20.97
CA THR A 337 6.12 17.14 19.73
C THR A 337 7.25 16.11 19.71
N PRO A 338 7.16 15.08 18.84
CA PRO A 338 8.21 14.06 18.72
C PRO A 338 9.52 14.68 18.23
N PRO A 339 10.68 14.24 18.73
CA PRO A 339 11.95 14.67 18.16
C PRO A 339 12.08 14.14 16.73
N LEU A 340 12.37 15.03 15.78
CA LEU A 340 12.64 14.67 14.38
C LEU A 340 14.13 14.51 14.08
N ASN A 341 14.99 14.94 15.01
CA ASN A 341 16.42 14.77 14.93
C ASN A 341 16.91 14.04 16.18
N ILE A 342 17.73 13.01 15.98
CA ILE A 342 18.33 12.20 17.05
C ILE A 342 19.85 12.23 16.88
N HIS A 343 20.56 12.47 17.98
CA HIS A 343 22.02 12.49 18.01
C HIS A 343 22.55 11.20 18.66
N ALA A 344 23.06 10.28 17.85
CA ALA A 344 23.51 8.97 18.34
C ALA A 344 25.04 8.87 18.40
N GLY A 345 25.54 8.14 19.40
CA GLY A 345 26.96 7.79 19.49
C GLY A 345 27.34 6.66 18.54
N LEU A 346 28.60 6.65 18.10
CA LEU A 346 29.17 5.60 17.25
C LEU A 346 30.20 4.76 18.02
N ASN A 347 30.27 3.46 17.75
CA ASN A 347 31.36 2.60 18.22
C ASN A 347 32.45 2.51 17.15
N LEU A 348 33.28 3.54 17.01
CA LEU A 348 34.41 3.55 16.06
C LEU A 348 35.70 3.10 16.75
N THR A 349 36.49 2.29 16.05
CA THR A 349 37.87 1.99 16.44
C THR A 349 38.79 3.21 16.24
N LYS A 350 39.98 3.20 16.88
CA LYS A 350 40.99 4.26 16.67
C LYS A 350 41.37 4.46 15.20
N PHE A 351 41.36 3.39 14.40
CA PHE A 351 41.64 3.46 12.97
C PHE A 351 40.48 4.09 12.19
N GLU A 352 39.25 3.65 12.45
CA GLU A 352 38.07 4.18 11.78
C GLU A 352 37.86 5.67 12.06
N THR A 353 38.09 6.11 13.31
CA THR A 353 38.02 7.54 13.67
C THR A 353 38.98 8.41 12.87
N LYS A 354 40.09 7.88 12.34
CA LYS A 354 41.06 8.64 11.54
C LYS A 354 40.63 8.83 10.08
N ILE A 355 39.80 7.93 9.56
CA ILE A 355 39.36 7.95 8.15
C ILE A 355 37.94 8.49 7.99
N VAL A 356 37.18 8.60 9.08
CA VAL A 356 35.85 9.20 9.08
C VAL A 356 35.95 10.72 9.07
N SER A 357 35.11 11.36 8.27
CA SER A 357 34.97 12.81 8.19
C SER A 357 33.52 13.23 8.46
N GLU A 358 33.35 14.50 8.82
CA GLU A 358 32.04 15.12 8.99
C GLU A 358 31.32 15.25 7.64
N GLY A 359 30.00 15.14 7.65
CA GLY A 359 29.14 15.23 6.47
C GLY A 359 28.99 13.92 5.69
N LEU A 360 29.69 12.85 6.06
CA LEU A 360 29.53 11.55 5.39
C LEU A 360 28.11 11.01 5.58
N ASN A 361 27.49 10.56 4.49
CA ASN A 361 26.20 9.86 4.52
C ASN A 361 26.36 8.50 5.23
N ALA A 362 25.38 8.16 6.06
CA ALA A 362 25.27 6.87 6.71
C ALA A 362 23.87 6.28 6.47
N ASP A 363 23.80 4.99 6.16
CA ASP A 363 22.52 4.28 6.09
C ASP A 363 22.26 3.59 7.42
N LEU A 364 21.11 3.88 8.03
CA LEU A 364 20.64 3.11 9.17
C LEU A 364 20.14 1.74 8.70
N TYR A 365 20.29 0.74 9.56
CA TYR A 365 19.64 -0.56 9.39
C TYR A 365 19.53 -1.30 10.72
N ILE A 366 18.64 -2.29 10.77
CA ILE A 366 18.57 -3.26 11.85
C ILE A 366 19.48 -4.44 11.53
N ASP A 367 20.45 -4.73 12.41
CA ASP A 367 21.36 -5.86 12.22
C ASP A 367 20.71 -7.21 12.61
N LYS A 368 21.46 -8.30 12.43
CA LYS A 368 21.01 -9.67 12.72
C LYS A 368 20.72 -9.92 14.21
N ASP A 369 21.29 -9.10 15.10
CA ASP A 369 21.17 -9.19 16.55
C ASP A 369 20.12 -8.18 17.07
N ASN A 370 19.29 -7.65 16.16
CA ASN A 370 18.24 -6.65 16.40
C ASN A 370 18.72 -5.28 16.91
N LYS A 371 20.00 -4.95 16.73
CA LYS A 371 20.56 -3.65 17.08
C LYS A 371 20.38 -2.64 15.95
N ILE A 372 20.12 -1.39 16.32
CA ILE A 372 20.15 -0.28 15.37
C ILE A 372 21.61 0.03 15.06
N SER A 373 21.95 -0.09 13.78
CA SER A 373 23.30 0.07 13.26
C SER A 373 23.33 1.10 12.16
N VAL A 374 24.51 1.59 11.86
CA VAL A 374 24.80 2.39 10.67
C VAL A 374 25.87 1.75 9.82
N GLN A 375 25.74 1.92 8.50
CA GLN A 375 26.83 1.67 7.56
C GLN A 375 27.19 2.96 6.85
N LEU A 376 28.48 3.20 6.64
CA LEU A 376 28.98 4.32 5.85
C LEU A 376 30.21 3.90 5.05
N LYS A 377 30.59 4.73 4.08
CA LYS A 377 31.83 4.56 3.31
C LYS A 377 32.76 5.74 3.61
N ALA A 378 33.95 5.44 4.12
CA ALA A 378 34.98 6.41 4.49
C ALA A 378 36.31 5.96 3.89
N ASP A 379 36.99 6.82 3.12
CA ASP A 379 38.23 6.51 2.39
C ASP A 379 38.20 5.16 1.65
N GLY A 380 37.12 4.91 0.91
CA GLY A 380 36.94 3.67 0.16
C GLY A 380 36.56 2.44 1.01
N LYS A 381 36.66 2.52 2.34
CA LYS A 381 36.35 1.42 3.27
C LYS A 381 34.91 1.51 3.77
N LYS A 382 34.26 0.36 3.87
CA LYS A 382 32.92 0.24 4.45
C LYS A 382 33.01 0.02 5.95
N ILE A 383 32.45 0.93 6.73
CA ILE A 383 32.36 0.83 8.19
C ILE A 383 30.93 0.43 8.56
N LYS A 384 30.78 -0.46 9.53
CA LYS A 384 29.50 -0.86 10.12
C LYS A 384 29.63 -0.82 11.63
N THR A 385 28.73 -0.10 12.29
CA THR A 385 28.81 0.06 13.74
C THR A 385 27.43 0.20 14.37
N ASN A 386 27.30 -0.31 15.59
CA ASN A 386 26.07 -0.18 16.38
C ASN A 386 25.96 1.23 16.94
N LEU A 387 24.74 1.75 16.97
CA LEU A 387 24.45 3.03 17.61
C LEU A 387 24.47 2.91 19.14
N ARG A 388 24.89 3.99 19.80
CA ARG A 388 24.71 4.21 21.23
C ARG A 388 23.62 5.25 21.43
N LEU A 389 22.50 4.82 22.00
CA LEU A 389 21.29 5.59 22.21
C LEU A 389 20.69 5.26 23.59
N PRO A 390 20.05 6.22 24.27
CA PRO A 390 19.17 5.94 25.40
C PRO A 390 18.06 4.94 25.03
N ALA A 391 17.59 4.14 25.99
CA ALA A 391 16.62 3.06 25.75
C ALA A 391 15.32 3.56 25.08
N LYS A 392 14.86 4.75 25.46
CA LYS A 392 13.71 5.43 24.85
C LYS A 392 13.91 5.68 23.36
N GLU A 393 15.05 6.28 23.00
CA GLU A 393 15.38 6.61 21.61
C GLU A 393 15.60 5.36 20.76
N VAL A 394 16.12 4.27 21.34
CA VAL A 394 16.17 2.95 20.69
C VAL A 394 14.75 2.49 20.34
N THR A 395 13.81 2.56 21.29
CA THR A 395 12.42 2.16 21.05
C THR A 395 11.76 3.02 19.99
N TYR A 396 11.91 4.35 20.08
CA TYR A 396 11.35 5.30 19.15
C TYR A 396 11.88 5.07 17.72
N LEU A 397 13.21 5.05 17.56
CA LEU A 397 13.85 4.89 16.27
C LEU A 397 13.56 3.50 15.67
N ARG A 398 13.45 2.46 16.50
CA ARG A 398 13.04 1.13 16.04
C ARG A 398 11.63 1.15 15.44
N TYR A 399 10.67 1.81 16.11
CA TYR A 399 9.30 1.96 15.59
C TYR A 399 9.23 2.78 14.30
N ILE A 400 10.09 3.79 14.17
CA ILE A 400 10.21 4.60 12.95
C ILE A 400 10.77 3.78 11.80
N MET A 401 11.89 3.07 12.02
CA MET A 401 12.51 2.23 10.98
C MET A 401 11.60 1.07 10.58
N ASP A 402 10.92 0.41 11.52
CA ASP A 402 9.95 -0.64 11.20
C ASP A 402 8.63 -0.11 10.59
N SER A 403 8.47 1.21 10.48
CA SER A 403 7.33 1.78 9.78
C SER A 403 7.42 1.50 8.27
N ASN A 404 6.25 1.41 7.63
CA ASN A 404 6.16 1.07 6.22
C ASN A 404 6.71 2.18 5.30
N PHE A 405 6.76 3.43 5.76
CA PHE A 405 7.03 4.57 4.88
C PHE A 405 7.64 5.80 5.56
N ILE A 406 8.03 5.77 6.83
CA ILE A 406 8.79 6.89 7.40
C ILE A 406 10.27 6.66 7.08
N PRO A 407 10.88 7.47 6.20
CA PRO A 407 12.30 7.33 5.92
C PRO A 407 13.14 7.87 7.10
N THR A 408 14.37 7.40 7.16
CA THR A 408 15.41 7.99 8.00
C THR A 408 16.62 8.32 7.15
N THR A 409 17.25 9.45 7.43
CA THR A 409 18.53 9.81 6.85
C THR A 409 19.53 10.03 7.96
N ALA A 410 20.81 9.81 7.69
CA ALA A 410 21.85 10.01 8.68
C ALA A 410 23.13 10.57 8.06
N HIS A 411 23.76 11.47 8.80
CA HIS A 411 25.03 12.08 8.43
C HIS A 411 25.98 12.09 9.62
N ILE A 412 27.26 11.88 9.35
CA ILE A 412 28.29 11.92 10.38
C ILE A 412 28.53 13.36 10.81
N LYS A 413 28.62 13.59 12.11
CA LYS A 413 28.89 14.89 12.72
C LYS A 413 30.08 14.81 13.65
N LYS A 414 30.93 15.84 13.61
CA LYS A 414 32.07 15.93 14.53
C LYS A 414 31.59 16.28 15.93
N ASP A 415 32.13 15.62 16.94
CA ASP A 415 31.87 15.91 18.35
C ASP A 415 33.20 16.07 19.11
N LYS A 416 33.15 16.60 20.34
CA LYS A 416 34.32 16.87 21.20
C LYS A 416 35.24 15.65 21.36
N LYS A 417 34.68 14.43 21.33
CA LYS A 417 35.40 13.16 21.49
C LYS A 417 35.15 12.19 20.31
N GLY A 418 35.35 12.67 19.09
CA GLY A 418 35.29 11.84 17.87
C GLY A 418 34.10 12.20 16.98
N TYR A 419 33.31 11.20 16.60
CA TYR A 419 32.18 11.39 15.68
C TYR A 419 30.89 10.80 16.25
N LYS A 420 29.79 11.51 15.97
CA LYS A 420 28.43 11.07 16.19
C LYS A 420 27.71 10.96 14.84
N VAL A 421 26.48 10.49 14.89
CA VAL A 421 25.58 10.53 13.73
C VAL A 421 24.33 11.33 14.08
N ASP A 422 24.01 12.27 13.20
CA ASP A 422 22.77 13.02 13.23
C ASP A 422 21.77 12.29 12.35
N ILE A 423 20.67 11.84 12.95
CA ILE A 423 19.62 11.07 12.29
C ILE A 423 18.41 11.97 12.16
N THR A 424 17.90 12.11 10.94
CA THR A 424 16.65 12.85 10.65
C THR A 424 15.54 11.87 10.30
N ILE A 425 14.37 12.10 10.89
CA ILE A 425 13.15 11.31 10.69
C ILE A 425 12.19 12.09 9.79
N GLY A 426 11.76 11.46 8.69
CA GLY A 426 10.83 12.06 7.73
C GLY A 426 11.53 12.81 6.62
#